data_AF-A0A2H9L4B7-F1
#
_entry.id   AF-A0A2H9L4B7-F1
#
_cell.length_a   1.000
_cell.length_b   1.000
_cell.length_c   1.000
_cell.angle_alpha   90.00
_cell.angle_beta   90.00
_cell.angle_gamma   90.00
#
_symmetry.space_group_name_H-M   'P 1'
#
loop_
_entity.id
_entity.type
_entity.pdbx_description
1 polymer ?
#
loop_
_entity_poly.entity_id
_entity_poly.type
_entity_poly.pdbx_seq_one_letter_code
_entity_poly.pdbx_strand_id
1 'polypeptide(L)'
;ADRVETTSRAFVLKVRPRMSQHEGRETQTAEVKYHYKESELLDIMGEIGLSKLDRYGSLNLHSVKTLLKILNMKYKSEISFDKFLAKLVDKGAQLEDEYIYIEKDEEQEEYREKVKYPVMEEKYDKEQVDGIAKRSLSWNNYVVSTVYRPILKVDYKIYSDDGGFITNQCYVDPVKIEFLHDMDNAFVYSKGLNEIKAFDADDLRLLLKLPQNKGFDLEYLSELSNFGEIKLKNMMDRFIGAGLVRKEKRGRRNVYFVIKSMDVPQNPKTKILSSLSDIHLMEHEVEQEHILDPRISMESLRSLIGTIWKNIKIENIDTLLRKEYMFKDEASSQVALFDSYYGHKVE
;
A
#
# COMPACT_ATOMS: atom_id res chain seq x y z
N ALA A 1 -1.76 82.35 21.99
CA ALA A 1 -1.54 81.32 23.02
C ALA A 1 -2.37 80.10 22.61
N ASP A 2 -1.68 78.97 22.47
CA ASP A 2 -2.13 77.59 22.69
C ASP A 2 -3.26 76.99 21.81
N ARG A 3 -2.90 76.06 20.88
CA ARG A 3 -2.83 74.58 21.03
C ARG A 3 -4.23 73.95 20.86
N VAL A 4 -4.51 72.84 20.17
CA VAL A 4 -3.72 71.74 19.58
C VAL A 4 -4.72 70.86 18.80
N GLU A 5 -4.29 70.27 17.68
CA GLU A 5 -4.95 69.12 17.02
C GLU A 5 -5.08 67.95 18.01
N THR A 6 -6.18 67.19 18.03
CA THR A 6 -6.11 65.72 18.22
C THR A 6 -7.51 65.11 18.27
N THR A 7 -7.85 64.34 17.23
CA THR A 7 -8.60 63.10 17.41
C THR A 7 -7.93 62.03 16.57
N SER A 8 -6.82 61.48 17.08
CA SER A 8 -6.35 60.18 16.65
C SER A 8 -7.31 59.14 17.23
N ARG A 9 -8.07 58.46 16.35
CA ARG A 9 -8.84 57.28 16.72
C ARG A 9 -7.86 56.21 17.16
N ALA A 10 -7.76 55.99 18.47
CA ALA A 10 -7.05 54.84 19.02
C ALA A 10 -7.85 53.58 18.70
N PHE A 11 -7.41 52.81 17.72
CA PHE A 11 -7.86 51.43 17.54
C PHE A 11 -7.13 50.58 18.58
N VAL A 12 -7.86 50.14 19.61
CA VAL A 12 -7.36 49.13 20.55
C VAL A 12 -7.37 47.79 19.80
N LEU A 13 -6.26 47.47 19.14
CA LEU A 13 -6.03 46.13 18.62
C LEU A 13 -5.69 45.23 19.80
N LYS A 14 -6.61 44.32 20.12
CA LYS A 14 -6.40 43.21 21.05
C LYS A 14 -5.45 42.21 20.41
N VAL A 15 -4.15 42.54 20.38
CA VAL A 15 -3.12 41.62 19.93
C VAL A 15 -2.98 40.55 21.00
N ARG A 16 -3.42 39.32 20.71
CA ARG A 16 -3.08 38.17 21.55
C ARG A 16 -1.55 38.04 21.54
N PRO A 17 -0.88 37.97 22.70
CA PRO A 17 0.54 37.67 22.75
C PRO A 17 0.75 36.34 22.01
N ARG A 18 1.66 36.30 21.04
CA ARG A 18 2.15 35.02 20.54
C ARG A 18 2.84 34.35 21.71
N MET A 19 2.22 33.32 22.28
CA MET A 19 2.94 32.43 23.19
C MET A 19 4.18 31.94 22.45
N SER A 20 5.32 32.08 23.12
CA SER A 20 6.62 31.61 22.68
C SER A 20 6.49 30.19 22.12
N GLN A 21 6.88 30.02 20.86
CA GLN A 21 6.84 28.73 20.16
C GLN A 21 7.97 27.78 20.60
N HIS A 22 8.65 28.10 21.72
CA HIS A 22 9.75 27.32 22.27
C HIS A 22 9.39 26.52 23.53
N GLU A 23 8.16 26.61 24.07
CA GLU A 23 7.75 25.84 25.26
C GLU A 23 7.04 24.50 24.92
N GLY A 24 7.03 24.09 23.65
CA GLY A 24 6.36 22.85 23.20
C GLY A 24 7.29 21.69 22.85
N ARG A 25 8.60 21.78 23.11
CA ARG A 25 9.59 20.75 22.72
C ARG A 25 10.10 19.87 23.86
N GLU A 26 9.30 19.72 24.91
CA GLU A 26 9.56 18.69 25.93
C GLU A 26 8.31 17.86 26.25
N THR A 27 7.42 17.65 25.27
CA THR A 27 6.58 16.45 25.35
C THR A 27 7.47 15.31 24.91
N GLN A 28 8.30 14.78 25.82
CA GLN A 28 8.78 13.42 25.69
C GLN A 28 7.53 12.59 25.46
N THR A 29 7.38 12.01 24.27
CA THR A 29 6.42 10.94 24.06
C THR A 29 6.83 9.90 25.07
N ALA A 30 6.13 9.84 26.20
CA ALA A 30 6.25 8.72 27.11
C ALA A 30 5.85 7.52 26.25
N GLU A 31 6.84 6.79 25.71
CA GLU A 31 6.60 5.45 25.21
C GLU A 31 5.94 4.76 26.39
N VAL A 32 4.62 4.54 26.29
CA VAL A 32 3.90 3.72 27.24
C VAL A 32 4.47 2.33 27.02
N LYS A 33 5.57 2.03 27.72
CA LYS A 33 6.16 0.72 27.77
C LYS A 33 5.19 -0.12 28.58
N TYR A 34 4.21 -0.71 27.89
CA TYR A 34 3.40 -1.75 28.47
C TYR A 34 4.34 -2.86 28.95
N HIS A 35 4.51 -2.96 30.26
CA HIS A 35 5.23 -4.05 30.89
C HIS A 35 4.25 -5.20 31.01
N TYR A 36 4.09 -5.95 29.92
CA TYR A 36 3.37 -7.21 29.96
C TYR A 36 4.20 -8.23 30.73
N LYS A 37 3.53 -9.04 31.55
CA LYS A 37 4.20 -10.20 32.15
C LYS A 37 4.52 -11.21 31.06
N GLU A 38 5.56 -12.01 31.26
CA GLU A 38 5.98 -13.04 30.29
C GLU A 38 4.83 -13.99 29.93
N SER A 39 3.99 -14.36 30.91
CA SER A 39 2.82 -15.21 30.68
C SER A 39 1.77 -14.57 29.76
N GLU A 40 1.50 -13.28 29.95
CA GLU A 40 0.53 -12.53 29.14
C GLU A 40 1.04 -12.36 27.70
N LEU A 41 2.34 -12.09 27.53
CA LEU A 41 2.97 -12.06 26.20
C LEU A 41 2.90 -13.43 25.52
N LEU A 42 3.15 -14.50 26.27
CA LEU A 42 3.10 -15.86 25.74
C LEU A 42 1.68 -16.23 25.29
N ASP A 43 0.65 -15.79 26.01
CA ASP A 43 -0.76 -15.95 25.61
C ASP A 43 -1.05 -15.22 24.29
N ILE A 44 -0.70 -13.93 24.19
CA ILE A 44 -0.90 -13.10 22.99
C ILE A 44 -0.15 -13.70 21.79
N MET A 45 1.13 -14.05 21.97
CA MET A 45 1.93 -14.66 20.92
C MET A 45 1.34 -16.01 20.50
N GLY A 46 0.89 -16.82 21.46
CA GLY A 46 0.26 -18.11 21.20
C GLY A 46 -0.99 -17.98 20.34
N GLU A 47 -1.85 -16.99 20.61
CA GLU A 47 -3.03 -16.70 19.78
C GLU A 47 -2.67 -16.32 18.36
N ILE A 48 -1.65 -15.48 18.17
CA ILE A 48 -1.16 -15.12 16.83
C ILE A 48 -0.61 -16.36 16.10
N GLY A 49 0.13 -17.22 16.81
CA GLY A 49 0.65 -18.47 16.26
C GLY A 49 -0.46 -19.43 15.83
N LEU A 50 -1.49 -19.60 16.65
CA LEU A 50 -2.65 -20.43 16.32
C LEU A 50 -3.45 -19.86 15.17
N SER A 51 -3.74 -18.55 15.15
CA SER A 51 -4.43 -17.91 14.03
C SER A 51 -3.68 -18.13 12.69
N LYS A 52 -2.35 -18.17 12.73
CA LYS A 52 -1.53 -18.51 11.57
C LYS A 52 -1.64 -20.00 11.21
N LEU A 53 -1.58 -20.91 12.18
CA LEU A 53 -1.77 -22.34 11.96
C LEU A 53 -3.16 -22.65 11.41
N ASP A 54 -4.19 -22.05 11.98
CA ASP A 54 -5.58 -22.20 11.57
C ASP A 54 -5.81 -21.73 10.13
N ARG A 55 -5.22 -20.58 9.76
CA ARG A 55 -5.29 -20.03 8.40
C ARG A 55 -4.54 -20.85 7.35
N TYR A 56 -3.40 -21.45 7.70
CA TYR A 56 -2.55 -22.16 6.74
C TYR A 56 -2.67 -23.68 6.82
N GLY A 57 -3.42 -24.22 7.78
CA GLY A 57 -3.54 -25.64 8.10
C GLY A 57 -2.30 -26.20 8.81
N SER A 58 -1.11 -25.96 8.26
CA SER A 58 0.16 -26.37 8.84
C SER A 58 1.28 -25.35 8.61
N LEU A 59 2.28 -25.36 9.50
CA LEU A 59 3.50 -24.55 9.39
C LEU A 59 4.72 -25.41 9.67
N ASN A 60 5.74 -25.31 8.82
CA ASN A 60 7.03 -25.92 9.15
C ASN A 60 7.71 -25.20 10.33
N LEU A 61 8.56 -25.92 11.06
CA LEU A 61 9.28 -25.41 12.24
C LEU A 61 10.12 -24.15 11.94
N HIS A 62 10.66 -24.02 10.74
CA HIS A 62 11.44 -22.84 10.35
C HIS A 62 10.58 -21.57 10.28
N SER A 63 9.39 -21.67 9.70
CA SER A 63 8.39 -20.60 9.64
C SER A 63 7.93 -20.19 11.05
N VAL A 64 7.70 -21.16 11.94
CA VAL A 64 7.29 -20.89 13.32
C VAL A 64 8.41 -20.21 14.12
N LYS A 65 9.66 -20.64 13.94
CA LYS A 65 10.84 -19.95 14.53
C LYS A 65 10.97 -18.51 14.02
N THR A 66 10.74 -18.30 12.73
CA THR A 66 10.77 -16.97 12.12
C THR A 66 9.65 -16.09 12.67
N LEU A 67 8.44 -16.63 12.82
CA LEU A 67 7.31 -15.95 13.45
C LEU A 67 7.65 -15.52 14.89
N LEU A 68 8.17 -16.43 15.71
CA LEU A 68 8.58 -16.11 17.07
C LEU A 68 9.66 -15.02 17.11
N LYS A 69 10.65 -15.06 16.20
CA LYS A 69 11.67 -14.02 16.11
C LYS A 69 11.06 -12.64 15.84
N ILE A 70 10.11 -12.56 14.91
CA ILE A 70 9.39 -11.32 14.60
C ILE A 70 8.60 -10.84 15.82
N LEU A 71 7.90 -11.75 16.51
CA LEU A 71 7.12 -11.40 17.69
C LEU A 71 8.01 -10.92 18.85
N ASN A 72 9.14 -11.59 19.11
CA ASN A 72 10.11 -11.15 20.11
C ASN A 72 10.67 -9.75 19.79
N MET A 73 10.96 -9.46 18.52
CA MET A 73 11.37 -8.11 18.11
C MET A 73 10.25 -7.07 18.33
N LYS A 74 9.00 -7.42 17.99
CA LYS A 74 7.84 -6.53 18.12
C LYS A 74 7.53 -6.18 19.58
N TYR A 75 7.58 -7.17 20.46
CA TYR A 75 7.24 -7.01 21.88
C TYR A 75 8.47 -6.78 22.79
N LYS A 76 9.68 -6.67 22.20
CA LYS A 76 10.96 -6.52 22.91
C LYS A 76 11.13 -7.59 24.01
N SER A 77 10.81 -8.84 23.69
CA SER A 77 10.85 -9.99 24.61
C SER A 77 11.88 -11.04 24.17
N GLU A 78 12.25 -11.93 25.09
CA GLU A 78 13.18 -13.05 24.86
C GLU A 78 12.51 -14.40 25.15
N ILE A 79 11.31 -14.60 24.62
CA ILE A 79 10.59 -15.88 24.78
C ILE A 79 11.31 -16.95 23.97
N SER A 80 11.63 -18.08 24.63
CA SER A 80 12.28 -19.21 23.99
C SER A 80 11.33 -19.97 23.06
N PHE A 81 11.90 -20.61 22.04
CA PHE A 81 11.11 -21.41 21.10
C PHE A 81 10.36 -22.55 21.79
N ASP A 82 10.98 -23.20 22.77
CA ASP A 82 10.35 -24.32 23.48
C ASP A 82 9.13 -23.88 24.30
N LYS A 83 9.18 -22.70 24.94
CA LYS A 83 8.03 -22.13 25.68
C LYS A 83 6.88 -21.77 24.74
N PHE A 84 7.22 -21.16 23.60
CA PHE A 84 6.24 -20.81 22.57
C PHE A 84 5.59 -22.05 21.98
N LEU A 85 6.40 -23.07 21.65
CA LEU A 85 5.93 -24.34 21.12
C LEU A 85 5.04 -25.07 22.13
N ALA A 86 5.46 -25.17 23.39
CA ALA A 86 4.66 -25.78 24.45
C ALA A 86 3.30 -25.07 24.59
N LYS A 87 3.25 -23.75 24.42
CA LYS A 87 2.01 -22.98 24.45
C LYS A 87 1.08 -23.28 23.27
N LEU A 88 1.64 -23.48 22.07
CA LEU A 88 0.85 -23.89 20.91
C LEU A 88 0.27 -25.30 21.10
N VAL A 89 1.08 -26.21 21.64
CA VAL A 89 0.64 -27.58 21.94
C VAL A 89 -0.43 -27.61 23.04
N ASP A 90 -0.26 -26.84 24.11
CA ASP A 90 -1.26 -26.65 25.18
C ASP A 90 -2.61 -26.14 24.64
N LYS A 91 -2.57 -25.38 23.55
CA LYS A 91 -3.76 -24.84 22.87
C LYS A 91 -4.25 -25.72 21.69
N GLY A 92 -3.80 -26.97 21.59
CA GLY A 92 -4.33 -27.95 20.64
C GLY A 92 -3.55 -28.12 19.33
N ALA A 93 -2.38 -27.49 19.19
CA ALA A 93 -1.50 -27.79 18.07
C ALA A 93 -0.77 -29.13 18.27
N GLN A 94 -0.61 -29.89 17.19
CA GLN A 94 0.16 -31.13 17.17
C GLN A 94 1.48 -30.90 16.43
N LEU A 95 2.52 -31.59 16.88
CA LEU A 95 3.85 -31.57 16.26
C LEU A 95 4.09 -32.96 15.66
N GLU A 96 4.21 -33.03 14.33
CA GLU A 96 4.58 -34.25 13.60
C GLU A 96 5.72 -33.89 12.65
N ASP A 97 6.82 -34.66 12.73
CA ASP A 97 8.05 -34.42 12.00
C ASP A 97 8.57 -32.97 12.15
N GLU A 98 8.65 -32.23 11.03
CA GLU A 98 9.09 -30.84 10.96
C GLU A 98 7.92 -29.83 10.86
N TYR A 99 6.68 -30.28 11.10
CA TYR A 99 5.47 -29.48 10.94
C TYR A 99 4.66 -29.38 12.24
N ILE A 100 4.04 -28.22 12.41
CA ILE A 100 3.01 -27.99 13.42
C ILE A 100 1.69 -27.80 12.67
N TYR A 101 0.64 -28.45 13.12
CA TYR A 101 -0.72 -28.31 12.58
C TYR A 101 -1.75 -28.35 13.72
N ILE A 102 -3.00 -28.02 13.42
CA ILE A 102 -4.11 -28.20 14.34
C ILE A 102 -5.04 -29.19 13.66
N GLU A 103 -5.31 -30.31 14.33
CA GLU A 103 -6.29 -31.29 13.86
C GLU A 103 -7.67 -30.65 14.01
N LYS A 104 -8.26 -30.21 12.90
CA LYS A 104 -9.61 -29.63 12.91
C LYS A 104 -10.59 -30.79 12.98
N ASP A 105 -11.34 -30.89 14.09
CA ASP A 105 -12.57 -31.70 14.11
C ASP A 105 -13.45 -31.22 12.94
N GLU A 106 -13.83 -32.14 12.04
CA GLU A 106 -14.57 -31.86 10.80
C GLU A 106 -15.94 -31.19 11.01
N GLU A 107 -16.37 -30.95 12.26
CA GLU A 107 -17.66 -30.37 12.64
C GLU A 107 -17.60 -28.97 13.27
N GLN A 108 -16.44 -28.30 13.34
CA GLN A 108 -16.45 -26.87 13.64
C GLN A 108 -16.89 -26.10 12.39
N GLU A 109 -18.15 -25.65 12.36
CA GLU A 109 -18.62 -24.60 11.47
C GLU A 109 -17.63 -23.43 11.57
N GLU A 110 -16.68 -23.38 10.62
CA GLU A 110 -15.70 -22.34 10.48
C GLU A 110 -16.48 -21.02 10.44
N TYR A 111 -16.38 -20.21 11.48
CA TYR A 111 -17.06 -18.91 11.52
C TYR A 111 -16.39 -18.01 10.50
N ARG A 112 -16.83 -18.12 9.25
CA ARG A 112 -16.37 -17.30 8.15
C ARG A 112 -17.04 -15.95 8.31
N GLU A 113 -16.28 -14.96 8.74
CA GLU A 113 -16.77 -13.59 8.81
C GLU A 113 -17.14 -13.13 7.39
N LYS A 114 -18.45 -13.07 7.14
CA LYS A 114 -19.02 -12.51 5.91
C LYS A 114 -19.24 -11.03 6.10
N VAL A 115 -18.60 -10.23 5.26
CA VAL A 115 -18.70 -8.78 5.30
C VAL A 115 -19.32 -8.30 4.00
N LYS A 116 -20.21 -7.30 4.09
CA LYS A 116 -20.80 -6.68 2.91
C LYS A 116 -19.84 -5.67 2.31
N TYR A 117 -19.51 -5.86 1.05
CA TYR A 117 -18.68 -4.94 0.28
C TYR A 117 -19.37 -4.53 -1.02
N PRO A 118 -19.11 -3.31 -1.53
CA PRO A 118 -19.43 -2.95 -2.90
C PRO A 118 -18.47 -3.69 -3.85
N VAL A 119 -19.03 -4.51 -4.73
CA VAL A 119 -18.31 -5.33 -5.72
C VAL A 119 -18.63 -4.82 -7.12
N MET A 120 -17.61 -4.71 -7.98
CA MET A 120 -17.79 -4.38 -9.40
C MET A 120 -18.68 -5.43 -10.08
N GLU A 121 -19.67 -4.96 -10.85
CA GLU A 121 -20.59 -5.83 -11.60
C GLU A 121 -19.83 -6.79 -12.52
N GLU A 122 -20.09 -8.09 -12.44
CA GLU A 122 -19.49 -9.05 -13.37
C GLU A 122 -20.16 -8.98 -14.75
N LYS A 123 -19.34 -8.97 -15.81
CA LYS A 123 -19.83 -9.12 -17.19
C LYS A 123 -19.49 -10.47 -17.79
N TYR A 124 -18.52 -11.16 -17.19
CA TYR A 124 -18.11 -12.50 -17.55
C TYR A 124 -18.27 -13.42 -16.34
N ASP A 125 -19.17 -14.39 -16.48
CA ASP A 125 -19.36 -15.41 -15.47
C ASP A 125 -18.20 -16.43 -15.47
N LYS A 126 -18.23 -17.35 -14.49
CA LYS A 126 -17.19 -18.36 -14.31
C LYS A 126 -17.01 -19.25 -15.55
N GLU A 127 -18.09 -19.64 -16.23
CA GLU A 127 -18.05 -20.55 -17.38
C GLU A 127 -17.46 -19.86 -18.61
N GLN A 128 -17.81 -18.59 -18.82
CA GLN A 128 -17.27 -17.77 -19.89
C GLN A 128 -15.76 -17.55 -19.71
N VAL A 129 -15.33 -17.22 -18.49
CA VAL A 129 -13.90 -17.06 -18.17
C VAL A 129 -13.16 -18.39 -18.27
N ASP A 130 -13.74 -19.49 -17.81
CA ASP A 130 -13.18 -20.84 -17.97
C ASP A 130 -12.92 -21.19 -19.45
N GLY A 131 -13.88 -20.85 -20.32
CA GLY A 131 -13.71 -21.00 -21.77
C GLY A 131 -12.54 -20.19 -22.34
N ILE A 132 -12.30 -18.97 -21.84
CA ILE A 132 -11.16 -18.12 -22.22
C ILE A 132 -9.85 -18.72 -21.67
N ALA A 133 -9.86 -19.17 -20.42
CA ALA A 133 -8.72 -19.78 -19.75
C ALA A 133 -8.27 -21.06 -20.48
N LYS A 134 -9.17 -21.96 -20.86
CA LYS A 134 -8.84 -23.18 -21.64
C LYS A 134 -8.13 -22.90 -22.96
N ARG A 135 -8.43 -21.78 -23.61
CA ARG A 135 -7.80 -21.39 -24.88
C ARG A 135 -6.43 -20.73 -24.68
N SER A 136 -6.21 -20.11 -23.52
CA SER A 136 -5.00 -19.31 -23.25
C SER A 136 -3.98 -20.04 -22.37
N LEU A 137 -4.43 -20.92 -21.49
CA LEU A 137 -3.63 -21.75 -20.60
C LEU A 137 -3.51 -23.14 -21.23
N SER A 138 -2.29 -23.59 -21.51
CA SER A 138 -2.03 -24.95 -22.01
C SER A 138 -2.10 -26.01 -20.89
N TRP A 139 -3.04 -25.86 -19.96
CA TRP A 139 -3.19 -26.70 -18.78
C TRP A 139 -4.27 -27.76 -19.02
N ASN A 140 -3.96 -29.01 -18.65
CA ASN A 140 -4.89 -30.13 -18.84
C ASN A 140 -5.91 -30.23 -17.69
N ASN A 141 -5.46 -30.00 -16.46
CA ASN A 141 -6.28 -30.04 -15.25
C ASN A 141 -5.95 -28.85 -14.35
N TYR A 142 -6.98 -28.17 -13.85
CA TYR A 142 -6.82 -27.06 -12.92
C TYR A 142 -8.04 -26.92 -12.02
N VAL A 143 -7.83 -26.30 -10.87
CA VAL A 143 -8.88 -25.92 -9.93
C VAL A 143 -9.21 -24.44 -10.12
N VAL A 144 -10.50 -24.12 -10.17
CA VAL A 144 -10.99 -22.74 -10.28
C VAL A 144 -11.66 -22.30 -8.98
N SER A 145 -11.11 -21.26 -8.38
CA SER A 145 -11.65 -20.62 -7.17
C SER A 145 -11.96 -19.15 -7.43
N THR A 146 -12.83 -18.55 -6.60
CA THR A 146 -13.15 -17.12 -6.67
C THR A 146 -12.32 -16.39 -5.62
N VAL A 147 -11.69 -15.30 -6.04
CA VAL A 147 -10.98 -14.38 -5.16
C VAL A 147 -11.45 -12.96 -5.43
N TYR A 148 -11.32 -12.10 -4.43
CA TYR A 148 -11.71 -10.70 -4.51
C TYR A 148 -10.48 -9.82 -4.33
N ARG A 149 -10.17 -9.03 -5.34
CA ARG A 149 -9.10 -8.04 -5.28
C ARG A 149 -9.64 -6.75 -4.68
N PRO A 150 -9.10 -6.26 -3.55
CA PRO A 150 -9.50 -4.98 -3.01
C PRO A 150 -9.00 -3.86 -3.91
N ILE A 151 -9.83 -2.85 -4.15
CA ILE A 151 -9.52 -1.61 -4.85
C ILE A 151 -9.86 -0.45 -3.93
N LEU A 152 -8.89 0.40 -3.63
CA LEU A 152 -9.09 1.56 -2.79
C LEU A 152 -9.54 2.74 -3.64
N LYS A 153 -10.77 3.19 -3.43
CA LYS A 153 -11.32 4.42 -4.00
C LYS A 153 -10.94 5.58 -3.09
N VAL A 154 -10.18 6.54 -3.61
CA VAL A 154 -9.69 7.70 -2.85
C VAL A 154 -10.37 8.95 -3.36
N ASP A 155 -11.21 9.55 -2.53
CA ASP A 155 -11.88 10.82 -2.80
C ASP A 155 -11.04 11.97 -2.22
N TYR A 156 -10.76 13.01 -3.02
CA TYR A 156 -9.92 14.12 -2.61
C TYR A 156 -10.34 15.47 -3.22
N LYS A 157 -10.00 16.54 -2.50
CA LYS A 157 -10.13 17.93 -2.94
C LYS A 157 -8.80 18.47 -3.40
N ILE A 158 -8.76 19.14 -4.54
CA ILE A 158 -7.58 19.81 -5.10
C ILE A 158 -7.76 21.32 -4.92
N TYR A 159 -6.91 21.94 -4.12
CA TYR A 159 -7.00 23.36 -3.80
C TYR A 159 -6.23 24.21 -4.82
N SER A 160 -6.83 25.32 -5.21
CA SER A 160 -6.19 26.39 -5.96
C SER A 160 -5.67 27.48 -5.03
N ASP A 161 -4.75 28.30 -5.53
CA ASP A 161 -4.10 29.37 -4.76
C ASP A 161 -5.09 30.47 -4.31
N ASP A 162 -6.24 30.58 -4.97
CA ASP A 162 -7.34 31.49 -4.63
C ASP A 162 -8.25 30.95 -3.50
N GLY A 163 -7.95 29.76 -2.95
CA GLY A 163 -8.74 29.10 -1.92
C GLY A 163 -9.93 28.30 -2.45
N GLY A 164 -10.16 28.29 -3.76
CA GLY A 164 -11.11 27.39 -4.41
C GLY A 164 -10.66 25.93 -4.32
N PHE A 165 -11.59 25.00 -4.56
CA PHE A 165 -11.25 23.60 -4.73
C PHE A 165 -12.13 22.91 -5.76
N ILE A 166 -11.60 21.84 -6.35
CA ILE A 166 -12.38 20.87 -7.12
C ILE A 166 -12.27 19.50 -6.45
N THR A 167 -13.32 18.70 -6.52
CA THR A 167 -13.31 17.31 -6.07
C THR A 167 -12.91 16.41 -7.22
N ASN A 168 -12.09 15.40 -6.93
CA ASN A 168 -11.77 14.33 -7.86
C ASN A 168 -11.58 13.03 -7.07
N GLN A 169 -11.44 11.93 -7.79
CA GLN A 169 -11.23 10.62 -7.21
C GLN A 169 -10.17 9.84 -7.99
N CYS A 170 -9.55 8.87 -7.33
CA CYS A 170 -8.65 7.91 -7.96
C CYS A 170 -8.81 6.52 -7.37
N TYR A 171 -8.33 5.51 -8.09
CA TYR A 171 -8.43 4.12 -7.72
C TYR A 171 -7.03 3.52 -7.62
N VAL A 172 -6.76 2.80 -6.54
CA VAL A 172 -5.46 2.19 -6.28
C VAL A 172 -5.66 0.73 -5.92
N ASP A 173 -4.92 -0.15 -6.57
CA ASP A 173 -4.81 -1.56 -6.14
C ASP A 173 -3.75 -1.64 -5.04
N PRO A 174 -4.13 -1.91 -3.77
CA PRO A 174 -3.19 -1.97 -2.66
C PRO A 174 -2.36 -3.26 -2.63
N VAL A 175 -2.71 -4.27 -3.44
CA VAL A 175 -1.93 -5.51 -3.61
C VAL A 175 -0.74 -5.25 -4.54
N LYS A 176 -0.97 -4.54 -5.66
CA LYS A 176 0.10 -4.12 -6.59
C LYS A 176 0.79 -2.82 -6.17
N ILE A 177 0.10 -1.99 -5.36
CA ILE A 177 0.49 -0.63 -4.99
C ILE A 177 0.65 0.23 -6.25
N GLU A 178 -0.35 0.19 -7.13
CA GLU A 178 -0.38 0.94 -8.39
C GLU A 178 -1.76 1.58 -8.59
N PHE A 179 -1.81 2.71 -9.30
CA PHE A 179 -3.08 3.27 -9.75
C PHE A 179 -3.74 2.30 -10.73
N LEU A 180 -5.06 2.17 -10.61
CA LEU A 180 -5.89 1.38 -11.49
C LEU A 180 -6.71 2.31 -12.39
N HIS A 181 -6.71 2.01 -13.67
CA HIS A 181 -7.45 2.73 -14.69
C HIS A 181 -8.33 1.78 -15.49
N ASP A 182 -9.46 2.29 -15.96
CA ASP A 182 -10.32 1.62 -16.94
C ASP A 182 -10.10 2.29 -18.30
N MET A 183 -9.44 1.57 -19.22
CA MET A 183 -9.08 2.08 -20.55
C MET A 183 -9.15 0.97 -21.57
N ASP A 184 -9.68 1.29 -22.76
CA ASP A 184 -9.70 0.38 -23.91
C ASP A 184 -10.30 -1.01 -23.59
N ASN A 185 -11.36 -1.03 -22.78
CA ASN A 185 -12.01 -2.24 -22.27
C ASN A 185 -11.05 -3.17 -21.51
N ALA A 186 -10.12 -2.59 -20.75
CA ALA A 186 -9.21 -3.32 -19.90
C ALA A 186 -8.87 -2.52 -18.64
N PHE A 187 -8.57 -3.26 -17.57
CA PHE A 187 -7.95 -2.67 -16.39
C PHE A 187 -6.46 -2.47 -16.63
N VAL A 188 -6.04 -1.21 -16.68
CA VAL A 188 -4.64 -0.82 -16.90
C VAL A 188 -4.06 -0.28 -15.60
N TYR A 189 -2.90 -0.81 -15.21
CA TYR A 189 -2.17 -0.38 -14.03
C TYR A 189 -1.13 0.65 -14.40
N SER A 190 -0.97 1.67 -13.55
CA SER A 190 0.25 2.46 -13.57
C SER A 190 1.47 1.61 -13.19
N LYS A 191 2.64 2.18 -13.40
CA LYS A 191 3.95 1.66 -13.11
C LYS A 191 4.74 2.71 -12.35
N GLY A 192 5.26 2.33 -11.20
CA GLY A 192 6.20 3.14 -10.44
C GLY A 192 5.67 3.59 -9.09
N LEU A 193 4.37 3.47 -8.79
CA LEU A 193 3.85 3.92 -7.51
C LEU A 193 4.44 3.07 -6.36
N ASN A 194 4.61 1.77 -6.57
CA ASN A 194 5.23 0.88 -5.60
C ASN A 194 6.72 1.20 -5.39
N GLU A 195 7.43 1.52 -6.47
CA GLU A 195 8.84 1.88 -6.46
C GLU A 195 9.08 3.18 -5.71
N ILE A 196 8.16 4.14 -5.83
CA ILE A 196 8.37 5.47 -5.29
C ILE A 196 7.94 5.63 -3.82
N LYS A 197 7.30 4.61 -3.22
CA LYS A 197 6.71 4.70 -1.87
C LYS A 197 7.70 4.99 -0.73
N ALA A 198 8.99 4.72 -0.97
CA ALA A 198 10.05 4.90 0.02
C ALA A 198 10.71 6.29 -0.03
N PHE A 199 10.35 7.12 -1.00
CA PHE A 199 10.99 8.41 -1.23
C PHE A 199 10.22 9.57 -0.60
N ASP A 200 10.96 10.59 -0.18
CA ASP A 200 10.38 11.82 0.34
C ASP A 200 9.85 12.73 -0.78
N ALA A 201 9.16 13.81 -0.39
CA ALA A 201 8.54 14.72 -1.35
C ALA A 201 9.55 15.41 -2.29
N ASP A 202 10.78 15.66 -1.85
CA ASP A 202 11.79 16.30 -2.69
C ASP A 202 12.36 15.32 -3.70
N ASP A 203 12.60 14.09 -3.28
CA ASP A 203 13.01 12.98 -4.13
C ASP A 203 11.98 12.73 -5.22
N LEU A 204 10.69 12.63 -4.87
CA LEU A 204 9.61 12.44 -5.86
C LEU A 204 9.55 13.56 -6.88
N ARG A 205 9.66 14.83 -6.44
CA ARG A 205 9.63 15.99 -7.33
C ARG A 205 10.76 15.98 -8.34
N LEU A 206 11.94 15.55 -7.93
CA LEU A 206 13.08 15.44 -8.82
C LEU A 206 12.88 14.26 -9.77
N LEU A 207 12.61 13.07 -9.22
CA LEU A 207 12.48 11.81 -9.93
C LEU A 207 11.44 11.87 -11.06
N LEU A 208 10.26 12.41 -10.77
CA LEU A 208 9.15 12.53 -11.73
C LEU A 208 9.43 13.55 -12.85
N LYS A 209 10.40 14.45 -12.68
CA LYS A 209 10.83 15.41 -13.71
C LYS A 209 12.01 14.91 -14.55
N LEU A 210 12.64 13.79 -14.19
CA LEU A 210 13.80 13.28 -14.91
C LEU A 210 13.40 12.87 -16.33
N PRO A 211 14.25 13.16 -17.33
CA PRO A 211 13.95 12.81 -18.71
C PRO A 211 13.99 11.29 -18.88
N GLN A 212 12.87 10.74 -19.36
CA GLN A 212 12.78 9.33 -19.71
C GLN A 212 13.60 9.07 -20.98
N ASN A 213 14.35 7.97 -21.01
CA ASN A 213 15.14 7.51 -22.16
C ASN A 213 16.28 8.43 -22.63
N LYS A 214 16.69 9.44 -21.83
CA LYS A 214 17.83 10.31 -22.14
C LYS A 214 18.79 10.39 -20.97
N GLY A 215 20.07 10.56 -21.28
CA GLY A 215 21.11 10.79 -20.29
C GLY A 215 21.08 12.22 -19.78
N PHE A 216 21.33 12.41 -18.48
CA PHE A 216 21.44 13.72 -17.83
C PHE A 216 22.61 13.73 -16.83
N ASP A 217 23.15 14.90 -16.51
CA ASP A 217 24.25 15.06 -15.56
C ASP A 217 23.87 15.97 -14.38
N LEU A 218 24.81 16.22 -13.46
CA LEU A 218 24.55 17.06 -12.27
C LEU A 218 24.30 18.53 -12.65
N GLU A 219 24.84 19.00 -13.77
CA GLU A 219 24.62 20.35 -14.28
C GLU A 219 23.15 20.52 -14.65
N TYR A 220 22.60 19.58 -15.43
CA TYR A 220 21.16 19.52 -15.74
C TYR A 220 20.28 19.46 -14.49
N LEU A 221 20.64 18.64 -13.49
CA LEU A 221 19.85 18.51 -12.26
C LEU A 221 19.84 19.79 -11.41
N SER A 222 20.93 20.55 -11.46
CA SER A 222 21.05 21.84 -10.77
C SER A 222 20.24 22.94 -11.45
N GLU A 223 19.98 22.83 -12.75
CA GLU A 223 19.04 23.71 -13.47
C GLU A 223 17.57 23.30 -13.24
N LEU A 224 17.31 21.99 -13.15
CA LEU A 224 15.97 21.45 -12.96
C LEU A 224 15.41 21.69 -11.54
N SER A 225 16.30 21.89 -10.56
CA SER A 225 15.96 21.99 -9.15
C SER A 225 16.84 22.99 -8.41
N ASN A 226 16.32 23.59 -7.34
CA ASN A 226 17.08 24.51 -6.49
C ASN A 226 17.91 23.77 -5.41
N PHE A 227 18.36 22.54 -5.70
CA PHE A 227 19.10 21.72 -4.75
C PHE A 227 20.61 21.87 -4.96
N GLY A 228 21.35 21.96 -3.86
CA GLY A 228 22.82 21.98 -3.92
C GLY A 228 23.39 20.64 -4.38
N GLU A 229 24.60 20.68 -4.98
CA GLU A 229 25.25 19.51 -5.60
C GLU A 229 25.36 18.29 -4.67
N ILE A 230 25.66 18.50 -3.38
CA ILE A 230 25.75 17.42 -2.38
C ILE A 230 24.39 16.71 -2.22
N LYS A 231 23.30 17.48 -2.13
CA LYS A 231 21.94 16.93 -2.01
C LYS A 231 21.59 16.13 -3.27
N LEU A 232 21.87 16.67 -4.45
CA LEU A 232 21.63 16.00 -5.72
C LEU A 232 22.40 14.67 -5.85
N LYS A 233 23.68 14.64 -5.44
CA LYS A 233 24.46 13.40 -5.40
C LYS A 233 23.80 12.36 -4.50
N ASN A 234 23.42 12.74 -3.29
CA ASN A 234 22.75 11.84 -2.35
C ASN A 234 21.41 11.33 -2.90
N MET A 235 20.63 12.18 -3.58
CA MET A 235 19.38 11.78 -4.26
C MET A 235 19.64 10.76 -5.36
N MET A 236 20.65 11.01 -6.22
CA MET A 236 21.03 10.07 -7.28
C MET A 236 21.51 8.74 -6.72
N ASP A 237 22.31 8.75 -5.65
CA ASP A 237 22.78 7.52 -5.00
C ASP A 237 21.60 6.71 -4.43
N ARG A 238 20.58 7.37 -3.88
CA ARG A 238 19.32 6.70 -3.48
C ARG A 238 18.57 6.11 -4.67
N PHE A 239 18.42 6.85 -5.77
CA PHE A 239 17.75 6.35 -6.98
C PHE A 239 18.51 5.18 -7.61
N ILE A 240 19.84 5.17 -7.54
CA ILE A 240 20.68 4.05 -7.98
C ILE A 240 20.49 2.85 -7.05
N GLY A 241 20.52 3.07 -5.74
CA GLY A 241 20.28 2.01 -4.75
C GLY A 241 18.90 1.35 -4.89
N ALA A 242 17.89 2.10 -5.32
CA ALA A 242 16.56 1.59 -5.62
C ALA A 242 16.41 0.96 -7.02
N GLY A 243 17.45 0.98 -7.85
CA GLY A 243 17.41 0.45 -9.22
C GLY A 243 16.49 1.24 -10.16
N LEU A 244 16.31 2.55 -9.92
CA LEU A 244 15.53 3.45 -10.77
C LEU A 244 16.40 4.21 -11.77
N VAL A 245 17.64 4.49 -11.36
CA VAL A 245 18.62 5.22 -12.15
C VAL A 245 19.90 4.39 -12.26
N ARG A 246 20.55 4.43 -13.42
CA ARG A 246 21.93 3.94 -13.57
C ARG A 246 22.88 5.10 -13.80
N LYS A 247 24.15 4.91 -13.43
CA LYS A 247 25.22 5.88 -13.60
C LYS A 247 26.27 5.32 -14.57
N GLU A 248 26.60 6.09 -15.59
CA GLU A 248 27.66 5.81 -16.56
C GLU A 248 28.73 6.91 -16.49
N LYS A 249 30.00 6.54 -16.63
CA LYS A 249 31.09 7.51 -16.77
C LYS A 249 31.32 7.80 -18.25
N ARG A 250 31.06 9.04 -18.69
CA ARG A 250 31.32 9.49 -20.07
C ARG A 250 32.38 10.59 -20.05
N GLY A 251 33.62 10.21 -20.37
CA GLY A 251 34.79 11.07 -20.23
C GLY A 251 35.04 11.45 -18.77
N ARG A 252 34.98 12.75 -18.46
CA ARG A 252 35.15 13.27 -17.09
C ARG A 252 33.84 13.43 -16.32
N ARG A 253 32.68 13.29 -16.98
CA ARG A 253 31.36 13.51 -16.37
C ARG A 253 30.68 12.19 -16.03
N ASN A 254 29.88 12.22 -14.98
CA ASN A 254 28.92 11.17 -14.68
C ASN A 254 27.61 11.50 -15.38
N VAL A 255 27.10 10.57 -16.17
CA VAL A 255 25.81 10.66 -16.87
C VAL A 255 24.88 9.62 -16.28
N TYR A 256 23.68 10.04 -15.92
CA TYR A 256 22.64 9.24 -15.31
C TYR A 256 21.55 8.92 -16.33
N PHE A 257 20.92 7.76 -16.20
CA PHE A 257 19.79 7.34 -17.03
C PHE A 257 18.71 6.72 -16.15
N VAL A 258 17.45 7.11 -16.35
CA VAL A 258 16.31 6.39 -15.78
C VAL A 258 16.19 5.05 -16.50
N ILE A 259 16.15 3.95 -15.75
CA ILE A 259 16.09 2.59 -16.30
C ILE A 259 14.73 1.91 -16.14
N LYS A 260 13.86 2.47 -15.29
CA LYS A 260 12.47 2.05 -15.16
C LYS A 260 11.55 3.18 -15.60
N SER A 261 10.74 2.92 -16.62
CA SER A 261 9.67 3.84 -17.01
C SER A 261 8.63 3.93 -15.91
N MET A 262 8.30 5.14 -15.50
CA MET A 262 7.20 5.40 -14.56
C MET A 262 6.14 6.24 -15.26
N ASP A 263 4.88 5.90 -15.04
CA ASP A 263 3.72 6.61 -15.60
C ASP A 263 2.76 7.10 -14.50
N VAL A 264 3.29 7.27 -13.27
CA VAL A 264 2.58 7.83 -12.13
C VAL A 264 1.97 9.20 -12.48
N PRO A 265 0.64 9.38 -12.38
CA PRO A 265 -0.01 10.63 -12.73
C PRO A 265 0.49 11.79 -11.84
N GLN A 266 1.14 12.78 -12.46
CA GLN A 266 1.69 13.92 -11.72
C GLN A 266 0.65 15.00 -11.45
N ASN A 267 -0.40 15.05 -12.27
CA ASN A 267 -1.48 16.01 -12.16
C ASN A 267 -2.72 15.33 -11.57
N PRO A 268 -3.17 15.71 -10.36
CA PRO A 268 -4.36 15.14 -9.74
C PRO A 268 -5.67 15.47 -10.48
N LYS A 269 -5.64 16.32 -11.51
CA LYS A 269 -6.82 16.71 -12.31
C LYS A 269 -7.04 15.82 -13.55
N THR A 270 -6.18 14.84 -13.80
CA THR A 270 -6.28 14.03 -15.03
C THR A 270 -7.53 13.15 -15.00
N LYS A 271 -8.28 13.10 -16.11
CA LYS A 271 -9.52 12.32 -16.22
C LYS A 271 -9.30 10.81 -16.05
N ILE A 272 -8.11 10.31 -16.39
CA ILE A 272 -7.75 8.90 -16.25
C ILE A 272 -7.84 8.42 -14.79
N LEU A 273 -7.61 9.29 -13.81
CA LEU A 273 -7.71 8.95 -12.38
C LEU A 273 -9.14 8.57 -12.00
N SER A 274 -10.13 9.24 -12.58
CA SER A 274 -11.54 8.97 -12.32
C SER A 274 -12.15 7.95 -13.28
N SER A 275 -11.36 7.20 -14.05
CA SER A 275 -11.87 6.32 -15.13
C SER A 275 -12.81 5.21 -14.65
N LEU A 276 -12.72 4.76 -13.40
CA LEU A 276 -13.62 3.75 -12.84
C LEU A 276 -14.90 4.33 -12.24
N SER A 277 -15.16 5.65 -12.37
CA SER A 277 -16.33 6.30 -11.76
C SER A 277 -17.67 5.72 -12.17
N ASP A 278 -17.73 5.22 -13.41
CA ASP A 278 -18.98 4.83 -14.07
C ASP A 278 -19.21 3.32 -14.00
N ILE A 279 -18.30 2.57 -13.36
CA ILE A 279 -18.45 1.13 -13.14
C ILE A 279 -19.58 0.90 -12.14
N HIS A 280 -20.54 0.07 -12.53
CA HIS A 280 -21.64 -0.31 -11.64
C HIS A 280 -21.13 -1.18 -10.48
N LEU A 281 -21.63 -0.89 -9.28
CA LEU A 281 -21.27 -1.58 -8.05
C LEU A 281 -22.53 -2.24 -7.46
N MET A 282 -22.38 -3.48 -7.01
CA MET A 282 -23.41 -4.26 -6.33
C MET A 282 -22.95 -4.61 -4.92
N GLU A 283 -23.85 -4.57 -3.94
CA GLU A 283 -23.53 -5.04 -2.59
C GLU A 283 -23.53 -6.57 -2.55
N HIS A 284 -22.42 -7.18 -2.14
CA HIS A 284 -22.31 -8.61 -1.94
C HIS A 284 -21.70 -8.96 -0.59
N GLU A 285 -22.17 -10.06 0.00
CA GLU A 285 -21.52 -10.69 1.14
C GLU A 285 -20.32 -11.51 0.65
N VAL A 286 -19.15 -11.17 1.16
CA VAL A 286 -17.89 -11.80 0.78
C VAL A 286 -17.21 -12.34 2.04
N GLU A 287 -16.74 -13.58 1.95
CA GLU A 287 -15.92 -14.20 2.98
C GLU A 287 -14.54 -13.55 2.97
N GLN A 288 -14.08 -13.08 4.13
CA GLN A 288 -12.84 -12.30 4.24
C GLN A 288 -11.61 -13.04 3.71
N GLU A 289 -11.58 -14.37 3.83
CA GLU A 289 -10.49 -15.22 3.31
C GLU A 289 -10.34 -15.20 1.79
N HIS A 290 -11.41 -14.88 1.06
CA HIS A 290 -11.36 -14.74 -0.39
C HIS A 290 -10.81 -13.38 -0.83
N ILE A 291 -10.66 -12.42 0.08
CA ILE A 291 -10.12 -11.09 -0.22
C ILE A 291 -8.59 -11.14 -0.20
N LEU A 292 -7.96 -10.68 -1.28
CA LEU A 292 -6.50 -10.62 -1.36
C LEU A 292 -5.94 -9.63 -0.33
N ASP A 293 -4.89 -10.05 0.39
CA ASP A 293 -4.25 -9.22 1.42
C ASP A 293 -3.58 -7.97 0.80
N PRO A 294 -3.90 -6.76 1.26
CA PRO A 294 -3.25 -5.54 0.78
C PRO A 294 -1.78 -5.48 1.24
N ARG A 295 -0.89 -4.98 0.36
CA ARG A 295 0.53 -4.76 0.67
C ARG A 295 0.82 -3.35 1.23
N ILE A 296 -0.18 -2.49 1.28
CA ILE A 296 -0.09 -1.13 1.84
C ILE A 296 -1.34 -0.83 2.67
N SER A 297 -1.14 -0.18 3.83
CA SER A 297 -2.25 0.28 4.67
C SER A 297 -2.88 1.56 4.08
N MET A 298 -4.13 1.86 4.46
CA MET A 298 -4.80 3.09 4.03
C MET A 298 -4.05 4.36 4.49
N GLU A 299 -3.43 4.34 5.67
CA GLU A 299 -2.64 5.46 6.19
C GLU A 299 -1.37 5.69 5.37
N SER A 300 -0.64 4.61 5.06
CA SER A 300 0.55 4.68 4.22
C SER A 300 0.21 5.14 2.80
N LEU A 301 -0.92 4.67 2.25
CA LEU A 301 -1.39 5.13 0.95
C LEU A 301 -1.75 6.62 0.98
N ARG A 302 -2.46 7.08 2.01
CA ARG A 302 -2.80 8.49 2.21
C ARG A 302 -1.56 9.37 2.22
N SER A 303 -0.52 8.95 2.96
CA SER A 303 0.77 9.64 3.01
C SER A 303 1.45 9.66 1.65
N LEU A 304 1.46 8.52 0.95
CA LEU A 304 2.06 8.40 -0.38
C LEU A 304 1.40 9.34 -1.40
N ILE A 305 0.08 9.29 -1.53
CA ILE A 305 -0.66 10.13 -2.48
C ILE A 305 -0.49 11.63 -2.12
N GLY A 306 -0.55 11.98 -0.84
CA GLY A 306 -0.31 13.36 -0.38
C GLY A 306 1.13 13.86 -0.64
N THR A 307 2.10 12.94 -0.69
CA THR A 307 3.49 13.26 -1.04
C THR A 307 3.64 13.54 -2.53
N ILE A 308 2.92 12.79 -3.38
CA ILE A 308 2.91 12.97 -4.84
C ILE A 308 2.21 14.28 -5.22
N TRP A 309 1.03 14.56 -4.65
CA TRP A 309 0.23 15.74 -4.97
C TRP A 309 0.12 16.70 -3.78
N LYS A 310 0.92 17.78 -3.76
CA LYS A 310 0.99 18.70 -2.62
C LYS A 310 -0.31 19.42 -2.26
N ASN A 311 -1.15 19.70 -3.26
CA ASN A 311 -2.29 20.60 -3.11
C ASN A 311 -3.60 19.84 -2.93
N ILE A 312 -3.54 18.56 -2.50
CA ILE A 312 -4.74 17.78 -2.26
C ILE A 312 -5.06 17.67 -0.77
N LYS A 313 -6.33 17.42 -0.47
CA LYS A 313 -6.78 16.88 0.82
C LYS A 313 -7.63 15.65 0.55
N ILE A 314 -7.17 14.50 1.03
CA ILE A 314 -7.95 13.25 0.96
C ILE A 314 -9.10 13.35 1.96
N GLU A 315 -10.32 13.17 1.47
CA GLU A 315 -11.54 13.20 2.27
C GLU A 315 -11.91 11.81 2.76
N ASN A 316 -11.92 10.84 1.85
CA ASN A 316 -12.32 9.47 2.14
C ASN A 316 -11.46 8.44 1.40
N ILE A 317 -11.37 7.24 1.97
CA ILE A 317 -10.79 6.06 1.31
C ILE A 317 -11.74 4.88 1.55
N ASP A 318 -12.43 4.46 0.50
CA ASP A 318 -13.34 3.31 0.54
C ASP A 318 -12.70 2.07 -0.09
N THR A 319 -13.09 0.89 0.38
CA THR A 319 -12.71 -0.38 -0.24
C THR A 319 -13.84 -0.87 -1.13
N LEU A 320 -13.55 -1.01 -2.42
CA LEU A 320 -14.34 -1.74 -3.39
C LEU A 320 -13.69 -3.09 -3.65
N LEU A 321 -14.46 -4.09 -4.10
CA LEU A 321 -13.91 -5.37 -4.51
C LEU A 321 -14.08 -5.58 -6.01
N ARG A 322 -13.04 -6.12 -6.64
CA ARG A 322 -13.11 -6.67 -7.99
C ARG A 322 -13.03 -8.18 -7.90
N LYS A 323 -14.05 -8.88 -8.39
CA LYS A 323 -14.07 -10.35 -8.44
C LYS A 323 -13.11 -10.84 -9.52
N GLU A 324 -12.35 -11.87 -9.19
CA GLU A 324 -11.41 -12.55 -10.08
C GLU A 324 -11.58 -14.07 -9.94
N TYR A 325 -11.29 -14.78 -11.02
CA TYR A 325 -11.25 -16.23 -11.05
C TYR A 325 -9.79 -16.68 -11.03
N MET A 326 -9.43 -17.43 -10.00
CA MET A 326 -8.10 -17.98 -9.81
C MET A 326 -8.06 -19.42 -10.30
N PHE A 327 -7.28 -19.65 -11.35
CA PHE A 327 -6.99 -20.94 -11.93
C PHE A 327 -5.67 -21.43 -11.37
N LYS A 328 -5.65 -22.62 -10.77
CA LYS A 328 -4.44 -23.26 -10.26
C LYS A 328 -4.21 -24.59 -10.97
N ASP A 329 -3.11 -24.70 -11.71
CA ASP A 329 -2.71 -25.93 -12.37
C ASP A 329 -2.36 -27.01 -11.34
N GLU A 330 -2.97 -28.18 -11.47
CA GLU A 330 -2.74 -29.28 -10.52
C GLU A 330 -1.33 -29.87 -10.65
N ALA A 331 -0.77 -29.86 -11.86
CA ALA A 331 0.53 -30.46 -12.13
C ALA A 331 1.71 -29.57 -11.71
N SER A 332 1.67 -28.29 -12.07
CA SER A 332 2.79 -27.35 -11.83
C SER A 332 2.58 -26.41 -10.65
N SER A 333 1.37 -26.37 -10.06
CA SER A 333 0.97 -25.36 -9.07
C SER A 333 1.08 -23.91 -9.57
N GLN A 334 1.19 -23.70 -10.89
CA GLN A 334 1.10 -22.36 -11.48
C GLN A 334 -0.29 -21.78 -11.26
N VAL A 335 -0.35 -20.47 -11.07
CA VAL A 335 -1.59 -19.73 -10.86
C VAL A 335 -1.77 -18.70 -11.97
N ALA A 336 -3.00 -18.57 -12.45
CA ALA A 336 -3.41 -17.53 -13.37
C ALA A 336 -4.69 -16.87 -12.85
N LEU A 337 -4.75 -15.54 -12.94
CA LEU A 337 -5.91 -14.75 -12.51
C LEU A 337 -6.60 -14.13 -13.72
N PHE A 338 -7.92 -14.24 -13.76
CA PHE A 338 -8.76 -13.60 -14.77
C PHE A 338 -9.79 -12.70 -14.10
N ASP A 339 -9.98 -11.50 -14.60
CA ASP A 339 -10.97 -10.58 -14.05
C ASP A 339 -12.38 -10.92 -14.57
N SER A 340 -13.41 -10.75 -13.73
CA SER A 340 -14.80 -11.05 -14.12
C SER A 340 -15.49 -9.92 -14.89
N TYR A 341 -14.83 -8.80 -15.15
CA TYR A 341 -15.43 -7.63 -15.81
C TYR A 341 -15.13 -7.58 -17.32
N TYR A 342 -13.92 -7.93 -17.71
CA TYR A 342 -13.43 -8.00 -19.09
C TYR A 342 -13.04 -9.42 -19.51
N GLY A 343 -12.91 -10.36 -18.57
CA GLY A 343 -12.46 -11.71 -18.86
C GLY A 343 -10.99 -11.78 -19.27
N HIS A 344 -10.19 -10.76 -18.95
CA HIS A 344 -8.79 -10.68 -19.32
C HIS A 344 -7.90 -11.32 -18.24
N LYS A 345 -6.76 -11.87 -18.68
CA LYS A 345 -5.73 -12.37 -17.77
C LYS A 345 -5.03 -11.19 -17.07
N VAL A 346 -5.06 -11.18 -15.74
CA VAL A 346 -4.49 -10.13 -14.88
C VAL A 346 -3.05 -10.46 -14.44
N GLU A 347 -2.76 -11.75 -14.25
CA GLU A 347 -1.47 -12.29 -13.78
C GLU A 347 -1.27 -13.73 -14.29
#